data_AF-A0A0F9HV10-F1
#
_entry.id   AF-A0A0F9HV10-F1
#
_cell.length_a   1.000
_cell.length_b   1.000
_cell.length_c   1.000
_cell.angle_alpha   90.00
_cell.angle_beta   90.00
_cell.angle_gamma   90.00
#
_symmetry.space_group_name_H-M   'P 1'
#
loop_
_entity.id
_entity.type
_entity.pdbx_description
1 polymer ?
#
loop_
_entity_poly.entity_id
_entity_poly.type
_entity_poly.pdbx_seq_one_letter_code
_entity_poly.pdbx_strand_id
1 'polypeptide(L)'
;MGREIRMVPPNWEHPRYTTDNAPDNSLRSVVGEYIPMMDQSYEDAAAEWITGFEQWQKGEHEDQHKDWCSDIKHYWEYDSPPDSDSYRPAFTEDATWCQGYETVSEGTPFTPAFETKAELVDWLVANGDPVHGAITKEQAESFVDQKWAPSMIMTIDKSGASIKGGIESLQSE
;
A
#
# COMPACT_ATOMS: atom_id res chain seq x y z
N MET A 1 -1.54 1.81 8.73
CA MET A 1 -2.05 2.58 7.60
C MET A 1 -1.12 3.75 7.34
N GLY A 2 -0.75 3.99 6.10
CA GLY A 2 0.29 4.96 5.74
C GLY A 2 0.19 5.45 4.30
N ARG A 3 1.20 6.23 3.90
CA ARG A 3 1.51 6.57 2.52
C ARG A 3 2.87 5.98 2.19
N GLU A 4 3.04 5.48 0.99
CA GLU A 4 4.32 4.94 0.54
C GLU A 4 4.62 5.29 -0.90
N ILE A 5 5.91 5.30 -1.24
CA ILE A 5 6.39 5.45 -2.61
C ILE A 5 6.77 4.07 -3.13
N ARG A 6 6.03 3.59 -4.13
CA ARG A 6 6.37 2.38 -4.89
C ARG A 6 7.10 2.76 -6.16
N MET A 7 7.98 1.86 -6.59
CA MET A 7 8.62 1.96 -7.90
C MET A 7 7.80 1.16 -8.91
N VAL A 8 7.57 1.75 -10.08
CA VAL A 8 6.76 1.17 -11.16
C VAL A 8 7.47 1.31 -12.50
N PRO A 9 7.14 0.48 -13.51
CA PRO A 9 7.67 0.63 -14.85
C PRO A 9 7.35 1.99 -15.47
N PRO A 10 8.16 2.45 -16.44
CA PRO A 10 7.83 3.64 -17.21
C PRO A 10 6.43 3.58 -17.81
N ASN A 11 5.65 4.66 -17.68
CA ASN A 11 4.26 4.76 -18.15
C ASN A 11 3.31 3.69 -17.55
N TRP A 12 3.62 3.18 -16.35
CA TRP A 12 2.70 2.30 -15.64
C TRP A 12 1.37 3.00 -15.38
N GLU A 13 0.29 2.37 -15.85
CA GLU A 13 -1.08 2.77 -15.61
C GLU A 13 -1.72 1.78 -14.65
N HIS A 14 -1.97 2.24 -13.42
CA HIS A 14 -2.55 1.38 -12.40
C HIS A 14 -3.97 0.97 -12.79
N PRO A 15 -4.34 -0.33 -12.69
CA PRO A 15 -5.65 -0.81 -13.09
C PRO A 15 -6.80 -0.07 -12.41
N ARG A 16 -7.86 0.17 -13.18
CA ARG A 16 -9.09 0.81 -12.71
C ARG A 16 -10.28 -0.10 -12.91
N TYR A 17 -11.29 0.04 -12.06
CA TYR A 17 -12.55 -0.67 -12.24
C TYR A 17 -13.21 -0.25 -13.55
N THR A 18 -13.72 -1.25 -14.25
CA THR A 18 -14.54 -1.16 -15.46
C THR A 18 -15.96 -1.58 -15.11
N THR A 19 -16.89 -1.43 -16.05
CA THR A 19 -18.26 -1.94 -15.86
C THR A 19 -18.32 -3.45 -15.63
N ASP A 20 -17.28 -4.18 -16.06
CA ASP A 20 -17.30 -5.64 -16.12
C ASP A 20 -16.67 -6.28 -14.87
N ASN A 21 -15.78 -5.56 -14.18
CA ASN A 21 -15.07 -6.05 -12.99
C ASN A 21 -15.32 -5.20 -11.72
N ALA A 22 -16.21 -4.21 -11.77
CA ALA A 22 -16.59 -3.47 -10.57
C ALA A 22 -17.26 -4.40 -9.54
N PRO A 23 -16.90 -4.33 -8.25
CA PRO A 23 -17.49 -5.18 -7.21
C PRO A 23 -18.96 -4.80 -7.02
N ASP A 24 -19.87 -5.73 -7.31
CA ASP A 24 -21.33 -5.54 -7.33
C ASP A 24 -21.84 -4.46 -8.32
N ASN A 25 -22.91 -4.78 -9.04
CA ASN A 25 -23.62 -3.86 -9.93
C ASN A 25 -24.22 -2.64 -9.20
N SER A 26 -24.33 -2.67 -7.87
CA SER A 26 -24.75 -1.52 -7.05
C SER A 26 -23.68 -0.43 -6.91
N LEU A 27 -22.40 -0.75 -7.16
CA LEU A 27 -21.27 0.17 -7.05
C LEU A 27 -20.76 0.65 -8.41
N ARG A 28 -21.63 0.84 -9.42
CA ARG A 28 -21.23 1.51 -10.68
C ARG A 28 -20.52 2.87 -10.46
N SER A 29 -20.69 3.47 -9.29
CA SER A 29 -19.95 4.65 -8.85
C SER A 29 -18.44 4.47 -8.75
N VAL A 30 -17.92 3.25 -8.64
CA VAL A 30 -16.48 2.97 -8.57
C VAL A 30 -15.85 2.74 -9.93
N VAL A 31 -16.63 2.71 -11.02
CA VAL A 31 -16.08 2.58 -12.37
C VAL A 31 -15.18 3.79 -12.66
N GLY A 32 -13.94 3.51 -13.04
CA GLY A 32 -12.89 4.50 -13.22
C GLY A 32 -12.03 4.72 -11.98
N GLU A 33 -12.39 4.22 -10.80
CA GLU A 33 -11.53 4.28 -9.61
C GLU A 33 -10.42 3.23 -9.70
N TYR A 34 -9.28 3.50 -9.05
CA TYR A 34 -8.17 2.55 -9.00
C TYR A 34 -8.55 1.30 -8.20
N ILE A 35 -8.11 0.14 -8.70
CA ILE A 35 -8.27 -1.14 -8.01
C ILE A 35 -7.16 -1.23 -6.94
N PRO A 36 -7.48 -1.43 -5.66
CA PRO A 36 -6.47 -1.63 -4.63
C PRO A 36 -5.66 -2.90 -4.92
N MET A 37 -4.33 -2.80 -4.90
CA MET A 37 -3.44 -3.93 -5.18
C MET A 37 -2.23 -3.98 -4.24
N MET A 38 -1.88 -5.18 -3.79
CA MET A 38 -0.66 -5.46 -3.03
C MET A 38 0.60 -5.19 -3.87
N ASP A 39 1.71 -4.79 -3.23
CA ASP A 39 3.00 -4.55 -3.91
C ASP A 39 3.83 -5.82 -4.14
N GLN A 40 3.18 -6.90 -4.54
CA GLN A 40 3.83 -8.14 -4.92
C GLN A 40 3.05 -8.82 -6.03
N SER A 41 3.70 -9.75 -6.74
CA SER A 41 2.99 -10.57 -7.72
C SER A 41 2.14 -11.62 -7.02
N TYR A 42 1.07 -12.06 -7.70
CA TYR A 42 0.28 -13.18 -7.21
C TYR A 42 1.12 -14.45 -7.10
N GLU A 43 2.02 -14.68 -8.06
CA GLU A 43 2.87 -15.86 -8.11
C GLU A 43 3.80 -15.95 -6.89
N ASP A 44 4.39 -14.83 -6.49
CA ASP A 44 5.24 -14.75 -5.29
C ASP A 44 4.38 -14.99 -4.03
N ALA A 45 3.24 -14.31 -3.91
CA ALA A 45 2.32 -14.48 -2.80
C ALA A 45 1.82 -15.93 -2.66
N ALA A 46 1.48 -16.56 -3.79
CA ALA A 46 1.04 -17.95 -3.83
C ALA A 46 2.17 -18.91 -3.45
N ALA A 47 3.40 -18.66 -3.89
CA ALA A 47 4.55 -19.48 -3.53
C ALA A 47 4.87 -19.39 -2.02
N GLU A 48 4.80 -18.19 -1.44
CA GLU A 48 4.94 -17.96 0.00
C GLU A 48 3.85 -18.69 0.78
N TRP A 49 2.59 -18.53 0.38
CA TRP A 49 1.45 -19.20 1.02
C TRP A 49 1.55 -20.73 0.94
N ILE A 50 1.92 -21.29 -0.22
CA ILE A 50 2.14 -22.74 -0.39
C ILE A 50 3.25 -23.23 0.54
N THR A 51 4.33 -22.46 0.66
CA THR A 51 5.45 -22.81 1.55
C THR A 51 5.00 -22.84 3.02
N GLY A 52 4.27 -21.81 3.46
CA GLY A 52 3.70 -21.75 4.81
C GLY A 52 2.70 -22.88 5.06
N PHE A 53 1.85 -23.19 4.08
CA PHE A 53 0.91 -24.29 4.11
C PHE A 53 1.61 -25.64 4.31
N GLU A 54 2.68 -25.92 3.56
CA GLU A 54 3.46 -27.15 3.69
C GLU A 54 4.14 -27.26 5.06
N GLN A 55 4.70 -26.17 5.58
CA GLN A 55 5.30 -26.13 6.92
C GLN A 55 4.25 -26.41 8.00
N TRP A 56 3.07 -25.82 7.88
CA TRP A 56 1.97 -26.04 8.81
C TRP A 56 1.49 -27.49 8.81
N GLN A 57 1.41 -28.12 7.63
CA GLN A 57 1.07 -29.53 7.51
C GLN A 57 2.09 -30.46 8.17
N LYS A 58 3.38 -30.07 8.17
CA LYS A 58 4.46 -30.83 8.80
C LYS A 58 4.59 -30.59 10.31
N GLY A 59 3.92 -29.56 10.85
CA GLY A 59 4.11 -29.17 12.24
C GLY A 59 5.34 -28.30 12.47
N GLU A 60 5.88 -27.66 11.42
CA GLU A 60 7.17 -26.95 11.42
C GLU A 60 7.01 -25.42 11.37
N HIS A 61 5.78 -24.93 11.20
CA HIS A 61 5.51 -23.50 11.12
C HIS A 61 5.68 -22.83 12.50
N GLU A 62 6.55 -21.81 12.61
CA GLU A 62 6.91 -21.20 13.90
C GLU A 62 5.68 -20.75 14.71
N ASP A 63 4.73 -20.12 14.04
CA ASP A 63 3.54 -19.57 14.70
C ASP A 63 2.61 -20.65 15.27
N GLN A 64 2.64 -21.87 14.72
CA GLN A 64 1.81 -22.98 15.21
C GLN A 64 2.19 -23.40 16.63
N HIS A 65 3.39 -23.03 17.10
CA HIS A 65 3.86 -23.30 18.45
C HIS A 65 3.62 -22.14 19.42
N LYS A 66 3.00 -21.04 18.98
CA LYS A 66 2.68 -19.88 19.81
C LYS A 66 1.32 -20.07 20.47
N ASP A 67 1.20 -19.65 21.73
CA ASP A 67 -0.03 -19.86 22.54
C ASP A 67 -1.29 -19.28 21.89
N TRP A 68 -1.18 -18.15 21.18
CA TRP A 68 -2.32 -17.52 20.50
C TRP A 68 -2.78 -18.29 19.25
N CYS A 69 -2.01 -19.29 18.81
CA CYS A 69 -2.27 -20.10 17.63
C CYS A 69 -2.76 -21.52 17.96
N SER A 70 -2.91 -21.86 19.24
CA SER A 70 -3.19 -23.25 19.69
C SER A 70 -4.50 -23.83 19.17
N ASP A 71 -5.49 -22.98 18.88
CA ASP A 71 -6.82 -23.39 18.43
C ASP A 71 -6.95 -23.43 16.90
N ILE A 72 -5.93 -22.97 16.17
CA ILE A 72 -5.95 -22.91 14.70
C ILE A 72 -5.54 -24.28 14.15
N LYS A 73 -6.46 -24.96 13.47
CA LYS A 73 -6.24 -26.33 12.98
C LYS A 73 -5.66 -26.33 11.59
N HIS A 74 -6.15 -25.43 10.75
CA HIS A 74 -5.79 -25.39 9.35
C HIS A 74 -5.07 -24.09 9.02
N TYR A 75 -4.09 -24.17 8.13
CA TYR A 75 -3.33 -22.97 7.74
C TYR A 75 -4.24 -21.89 7.11
N TRP A 76 -5.28 -22.27 6.36
CA TRP A 76 -6.24 -21.31 5.80
C TRP A 76 -7.12 -20.59 6.85
N GLU A 77 -7.11 -21.04 8.10
CA GLU A 77 -7.73 -20.33 9.24
C GLU A 77 -6.74 -19.32 9.87
N TYR A 78 -5.44 -19.51 9.64
CA TYR A 78 -4.37 -18.62 10.04
C TYR A 78 -4.10 -17.55 8.97
N ASP A 79 -3.92 -17.98 7.72
CA ASP A 79 -3.65 -17.13 6.57
C ASP A 79 -4.41 -17.64 5.34
N SER A 80 -5.22 -16.76 4.74
CA SER A 80 -6.08 -17.12 3.62
C SER A 80 -5.28 -17.28 2.32
N PRO A 81 -5.66 -18.22 1.44
CA PRO A 81 -5.03 -18.30 0.12
C PRO A 81 -5.11 -16.95 -0.60
N PRO A 82 -4.04 -16.51 -1.27
CA PRO A 82 -4.05 -15.25 -2.00
C PRO A 82 -5.08 -15.28 -3.14
N ASP A 83 -5.76 -14.15 -3.35
CA ASP A 83 -6.63 -13.92 -4.50
C ASP A 83 -5.85 -13.19 -5.60
N SER A 84 -5.84 -13.71 -6.82
CA SER A 84 -5.06 -13.15 -7.93
C SER A 84 -5.43 -11.71 -8.27
N ASP A 85 -6.69 -11.32 -8.02
CA ASP A 85 -7.18 -9.99 -8.36
C ASP A 85 -6.73 -8.92 -7.35
N SER A 86 -6.22 -9.32 -6.19
CA SER A 86 -5.70 -8.42 -5.15
C SER A 86 -4.22 -8.06 -5.33
N TYR A 87 -3.53 -8.63 -6.32
CA TYR A 87 -2.11 -8.42 -6.56
C TYR A 87 -1.87 -7.68 -7.87
N ARG A 88 -0.83 -6.87 -7.89
CA ARG A 88 -0.38 -6.27 -9.15
C ARG A 88 0.27 -7.35 -10.03
N PRO A 89 0.28 -7.19 -11.37
CA PRO A 89 1.03 -8.10 -12.22
C PRO A 89 2.53 -8.07 -11.90
N ALA A 90 3.20 -9.20 -12.14
CA ALA A 90 4.65 -9.23 -12.18
C ALA A 90 5.15 -8.27 -13.27
N PHE A 91 6.00 -7.33 -12.89
CA PHE A 91 6.60 -6.42 -13.86
C PHE A 91 7.63 -7.19 -14.68
N THR A 92 7.51 -7.10 -16.00
CA THR A 92 8.48 -7.64 -16.95
C THR A 92 9.58 -6.62 -17.30
N GLU A 93 9.35 -5.36 -16.94
CA GLU A 93 10.23 -4.22 -17.17
C GLU A 93 10.77 -3.68 -15.84
N ASP A 94 11.89 -2.94 -15.91
CA ASP A 94 12.50 -2.35 -14.73
C ASP A 94 11.60 -1.28 -14.11
N ALA A 95 11.36 -1.39 -12.81
CA ALA A 95 10.58 -0.43 -12.04
C ALA A 95 11.43 0.82 -11.71
N THR A 96 11.43 1.80 -12.63
CA THR A 96 12.28 3.00 -12.53
C THR A 96 11.54 4.28 -12.17
N TRP A 97 10.23 4.33 -12.35
CA TRP A 97 9.40 5.51 -12.04
C TRP A 97 8.84 5.42 -10.62
N CYS A 98 8.53 6.56 -10.01
CA CYS A 98 8.01 6.64 -8.65
C CYS A 98 6.52 7.02 -8.62
N GLN A 99 5.76 6.40 -7.74
CA GLN A 99 4.34 6.66 -7.56
C GLN A 99 3.95 6.54 -6.09
N GLY A 100 3.16 7.50 -5.60
CA GLY A 100 2.60 7.52 -4.25
C GLY A 100 1.33 6.66 -4.12
N TYR A 101 1.31 5.83 -3.08
CA TYR A 101 0.22 4.90 -2.72
C TYR A 101 -0.28 5.13 -1.29
N GLU A 102 -1.57 4.92 -1.07
CA GLU A 102 -2.16 4.74 0.25
C GLU A 102 -2.00 3.29 0.68
N THR A 103 -1.59 3.03 1.93
CA THR A 103 -1.45 1.68 2.47
C THR A 103 -2.54 1.39 3.49
N VAL A 104 -3.54 0.60 3.09
CA VAL A 104 -4.46 -0.09 4.00
C VAL A 104 -4.55 -1.53 3.53
N SER A 105 -3.61 -2.37 3.99
CA SER A 105 -3.32 -3.72 3.47
C SER A 105 -3.01 -3.74 1.97
N GLU A 106 -3.95 -3.34 1.12
CA GLU A 106 -3.83 -3.16 -0.32
C GLU A 106 -3.48 -1.69 -0.66
N GLY A 107 -2.74 -1.50 -1.75
CA GLY A 107 -2.27 -0.19 -2.19
C GLY A 107 -3.17 0.45 -3.24
N THR A 108 -3.68 1.64 -2.97
CA THR A 108 -4.36 2.47 -3.97
C THR A 108 -3.48 3.68 -4.31
N PRO A 109 -3.10 3.90 -5.57
CA PRO A 109 -2.30 5.06 -5.91
C PRO A 109 -3.12 6.33 -5.73
N PHE A 110 -2.49 7.35 -5.13
CA PHE A 110 -3.08 8.69 -5.00
C PHE A 110 -2.38 9.73 -5.88
N THR A 111 -1.34 9.32 -6.61
CA THR A 111 -0.60 10.14 -7.58
C THR A 111 -0.44 9.39 -8.90
N PRO A 112 -0.19 10.08 -10.02
CA PRO A 112 0.35 9.46 -11.24
C PRO A 112 1.75 8.87 -11.02
N ALA A 113 2.24 8.09 -11.99
CA ALA A 113 3.63 7.66 -12.02
C ALA A 113 4.53 8.78 -12.61
N PHE A 114 5.68 9.02 -11.99
CA PHE A 114 6.63 10.05 -12.39
C PHE A 114 8.01 9.48 -12.66
N GLU A 115 8.66 9.95 -13.71
CA GLU A 115 10.02 9.55 -14.06
C GLU A 115 11.02 9.98 -12.99
N THR A 116 10.79 11.13 -12.37
CA THR A 116 11.70 11.71 -11.39
C THR A 116 11.03 12.01 -10.05
N LYS A 117 11.81 11.90 -8.98
CA LYS A 117 11.41 12.34 -7.64
C LYS A 117 10.97 13.80 -7.60
N ALA A 118 11.63 14.67 -8.38
CA ALA A 118 11.33 16.09 -8.42
C ALA A 118 9.91 16.37 -8.95
N GLU A 119 9.49 15.65 -10.00
CA GLU A 119 8.13 15.77 -10.54
C GLU A 119 7.07 15.31 -9.53
N LEU A 120 7.35 14.24 -8.78
CA LEU A 120 6.47 13.78 -7.70
C LEU A 120 6.38 14.82 -6.57
N VAL A 121 7.52 15.42 -6.16
CA VAL A 121 7.54 16.51 -5.17
C VAL A 121 6.70 17.69 -5.65
N ASP A 122 6.91 18.16 -6.88
CA ASP A 122 6.17 19.29 -7.44
C ASP A 122 4.66 19.00 -7.50
N TRP A 123 4.28 17.76 -7.85
CA TRP A 123 2.88 17.35 -7.84
C TRP A 123 2.28 17.35 -6.43
N LEU A 124 3.00 16.82 -5.44
CA LEU A 124 2.56 16.78 -4.04
C LEU A 124 2.39 18.19 -3.45
N VAL A 125 3.27 19.13 -3.78
CA VAL A 125 3.14 20.52 -3.34
C VAL A 125 1.92 21.19 -3.99
N ALA A 126 1.65 20.90 -5.27
CA ALA A 126 0.53 21.50 -5.99
C ALA A 126 -0.84 20.94 -5.58
N ASN A 127 -0.92 19.66 -5.24
CA ASN A 127 -2.19 18.96 -4.99
C ASN A 127 -2.42 18.65 -3.49
N GLY A 128 -1.37 18.58 -2.70
CA GLY A 128 -1.41 18.19 -1.30
C GLY A 128 -1.63 16.69 -1.09
N ASP A 129 -1.81 16.31 0.18
CA ASP A 129 -2.32 15.01 0.58
C ASP A 129 -3.84 14.97 0.36
N PRO A 130 -4.39 13.95 -0.33
CA PRO A 130 -5.82 13.78 -0.55
C PRO A 130 -6.70 13.86 0.72
N VAL A 131 -6.16 13.48 1.88
CA VAL A 131 -6.86 13.42 3.17
C VAL A 131 -6.49 14.61 4.07
N HIS A 132 -5.21 14.98 4.09
CA HIS A 132 -4.68 15.96 5.05
C HIS A 132 -4.45 17.36 4.46
N GLY A 133 -4.60 17.55 3.15
CA GLY A 133 -4.52 18.84 2.49
C GLY A 133 -3.10 19.28 2.18
N ALA A 134 -2.83 20.58 2.21
CA ALA A 134 -1.59 21.16 1.68
C ALA A 134 -0.31 20.60 2.33
N ILE A 135 0.71 20.36 1.49
CA ILE A 135 2.03 19.88 1.89
C ILE A 135 3.08 20.92 1.43
N THR A 136 4.08 21.23 2.27
CA THR A 136 5.20 22.09 1.85
C THR A 136 6.21 21.32 1.00
N LYS A 137 7.08 22.05 0.29
CA LYS A 137 8.13 21.41 -0.52
C LYS A 137 9.05 20.53 0.32
N GLU A 138 9.44 21.01 1.50
CA GLU A 138 10.33 20.30 2.41
C GLU A 138 9.70 19.01 2.95
N GLN A 139 8.39 19.03 3.25
CA GLN A 139 7.64 17.85 3.66
C GLN A 139 7.52 16.82 2.52
N ALA A 140 7.27 17.30 1.30
CA ALA A 140 7.19 16.43 0.11
C ALA A 140 8.54 15.79 -0.22
N GLU A 141 9.64 16.55 -0.19
CA GLU A 141 11.00 16.03 -0.37
C GLU A 141 11.34 14.97 0.69
N SER A 142 11.07 15.28 1.96
CA SER A 142 11.29 14.35 3.08
C SER A 142 10.50 13.05 2.92
N PHE A 143 9.24 13.13 2.50
CA PHE A 143 8.42 11.95 2.22
C PHE A 143 8.96 11.12 1.05
N VAL A 144 9.33 11.75 -0.06
CA VAL A 144 9.85 11.06 -1.25
C VAL A 144 11.19 10.37 -0.96
N ASP A 145 11.99 10.92 -0.04
CA ASP A 145 13.24 10.30 0.39
C ASP A 145 13.05 9.18 1.41
N GLN A 146 12.16 9.38 2.39
CA GLN A 146 11.81 8.33 3.38
C GLN A 146 11.00 7.18 2.77
N LYS A 147 10.35 7.41 1.62
CA LYS A 147 9.47 6.49 0.90
C LYS A 147 8.25 6.00 1.67
N TRP A 148 8.08 6.40 2.92
CA TRP A 148 6.95 6.03 3.75
C TRP A 148 6.64 7.09 4.79
N ALA A 149 5.36 7.30 5.07
CA ALA A 149 4.88 8.10 6.18
C ALA A 149 3.61 7.46 6.76
N PRO A 150 3.33 7.58 8.08
CA PRO A 150 2.05 7.14 8.63
C PRO A 150 0.90 7.95 8.03
N SER A 151 -0.34 7.45 8.08
CA SER A 151 -1.48 8.26 7.60
C SER A 151 -1.75 9.39 8.58
N MET A 152 -1.64 9.13 9.88
CA MET A 152 -1.98 10.06 10.94
C MET A 152 -0.99 9.97 12.09
N ILE A 153 -0.59 11.11 12.64
CA ILE A 153 0.15 11.19 13.90
C ILE A 153 -0.69 11.92 14.94
N MET A 154 -0.89 11.27 16.09
CA MET A 154 -1.44 11.89 17.29
C MET A 154 -0.31 12.24 18.25
N THR A 155 -0.23 13.51 18.63
CA THR A 155 0.72 13.97 19.66
C THR A 155 -0.07 14.36 20.91
N ILE A 156 0.37 13.89 22.08
CA ILE A 156 -0.24 14.23 23.37
C ILE A 156 0.80 14.97 24.20
N ASP A 157 0.48 16.20 24.60
CA ASP A 157 1.31 17.00 25.49
C ASP A 157 0.47 17.65 26.61
N LYS A 158 1.10 18.55 27.39
CA LYS A 158 0.44 19.25 28.51
C LYS A 158 -0.72 20.16 28.07
N SER A 159 -0.78 20.53 26.80
CA SER A 159 -1.83 21.37 26.20
C SER A 159 -2.99 20.57 25.60
N GLY A 160 -2.83 19.25 25.41
CA GLY A 160 -3.88 18.35 24.94
C GLY A 160 -3.39 17.37 23.87
N ALA A 161 -4.34 16.78 23.15
CA ALA A 161 -4.07 15.95 21.98
C ALA A 161 -4.17 16.78 20.70
N SER A 162 -3.20 16.62 19.79
CA SER A 162 -3.24 17.17 18.43
C SER A 162 -3.10 16.04 17.41
N ILE A 163 -3.74 16.20 16.25
CA ILE A 163 -3.73 15.24 15.15
C ILE A 163 -3.25 15.97 13.89
N LYS A 164 -2.31 15.36 13.16
CA LYS A 164 -1.79 15.84 11.87
C LYS A 164 -1.57 14.68 10.90
N GLY A 165 -1.47 14.98 9.61
CA GLY A 165 -1.10 14.00 8.59
C GLY A 165 0.33 13.51 8.80
N GLY A 166 0.65 12.27 8.42
CA GLY A 166 2.02 11.79 8.60
C GLY A 166 3.04 12.46 7.67
N ILE A 167 2.69 12.77 6.42
CA ILE A 167 3.57 13.55 5.54
C ILE A 167 3.81 14.95 6.13
N GLU A 168 2.75 15.59 6.61
CA GLU A 168 2.82 16.89 7.31
C GLU A 168 3.72 16.83 8.55
N SER A 169 3.77 15.68 9.21
CA SER A 169 4.54 15.50 10.44
C SER A 169 6.06 15.37 10.23
N LEU A 170 6.51 15.09 9.01
CA LEU A 170 7.92 14.93 8.70
C LEU A 170 8.63 16.28 8.85
N GLN A 171 9.67 16.32 9.67
CA GLN A 171 10.56 17.47 9.78
C GLN A 171 11.73 17.29 8.81
N SER A 172 12.25 18.37 8.25
CA SER A 172 13.58 18.37 7.65
C SER A 172 14.61 18.26 8.79
N GLU A 173 15.47 17.25 8.75
CA GLU A 173 16.66 17.21 9.60
C GLU A 173 17.63 18.37 9.32
#